data_AF-A0A832VU32-F1
#
_entry.id   AF-A0A832VU32-F1
#
_cell.length_a   1.000
_cell.length_b   1.000
_cell.length_c   1.000
_cell.angle_alpha   90.00
_cell.angle_beta   90.00
_cell.angle_gamma   90.00
#
_symmetry.space_group_name_H-M   'P 1'
#
loop_
_entity.id
_entity.type
_entity.pdbx_description
1 polymer ?
#
loop_
_entity_poly.entity_id
_entity_poly.type
_entity_poly.pdbx_seq_one_letter_code
_entity_poly.pdbx_strand_id
1 'polypeptide(L)' 'VNTYVLDSLGSSFDEALQDAPVGFILSDHLPFSDKENNALCACQRLSIGTEWLQGHACIAIVHHLLDG' A
#
# COMPACT_ATOMS: atom_id res chain seq x y z
N VAL A 1 -7.81 7.65 -10.58
CA VAL A 1 -7.19 7.37 -9.27
C VAL A 1 -6.47 6.05 -9.40
N ASN A 2 -5.17 6.03 -9.13
CA ASN A 2 -4.40 4.79 -9.07
C ASN A 2 -4.54 4.20 -7.66
N THR A 3 -4.97 2.95 -7.55
CA THR A 3 -5.23 2.31 -6.25
C THR A 3 -4.23 1.20 -6.00
N TYR A 4 -3.54 1.28 -4.86
CA TYR A 4 -2.51 0.34 -4.46
C TYR A 4 -2.87 -0.35 -3.16
N VAL A 5 -2.57 -1.63 -3.06
CA VAL A 5 -2.69 -2.41 -1.82
C VAL A 5 -1.33 -2.43 -1.16
N LEU A 6 -1.26 -2.01 0.10
CA LEU A 6 -0.03 -2.08 0.87
C LEU A 6 0.24 -3.53 1.29
N ASP A 7 1.39 -4.04 0.89
CA ASP A 7 1.85 -5.39 1.16
C ASP A 7 3.37 -5.42 1.25
N SER A 8 3.91 -6.00 2.32
CA SER A 8 5.37 -6.16 2.51
C SER A 8 6.07 -6.89 1.36
N LEU A 9 5.34 -7.75 0.63
CA LEU A 9 5.85 -8.51 -0.52
C LEU A 9 5.57 -7.80 -1.86
N GLY A 10 4.96 -6.62 -1.83
CA GLY A 10 4.70 -5.81 -3.02
C GLY A 10 5.97 -5.22 -3.63
N SER A 11 5.83 -4.64 -4.82
CA SER A 11 6.92 -3.88 -5.46
C SER A 11 7.22 -2.59 -4.69
N SER A 12 8.46 -2.11 -4.76
CA SER A 12 8.87 -0.86 -4.11
C SER A 12 8.04 0.32 -4.60
N PHE A 13 7.81 1.28 -3.71
CA PHE A 13 7.22 2.57 -4.08
C PHE A 13 8.15 3.30 -5.05
N ASP A 14 7.61 3.73 -6.19
CA ASP A 14 8.33 4.51 -7.21
C ASP A 14 7.74 5.93 -7.23
N GLU A 15 8.59 6.95 -7.20
CA GLU A 15 8.18 8.36 -7.21
C GLU A 15 7.37 8.72 -8.47
N ALA A 16 7.53 7.98 -9.57
CA ALA A 16 6.73 8.13 -10.78
C ALA A 16 5.22 7.88 -10.56
N LEU A 17 4.82 7.31 -9.42
CA LEU A 17 3.41 7.10 -9.05
C LEU A 17 2.69 8.41 -8.67
N GLN A 18 3.41 9.52 -8.47
CA GLN A 18 2.88 10.80 -7.99
C GLN A 18 2.19 11.67 -9.06
N ASP A 19 2.28 11.34 -10.36
CA ASP A 19 1.74 12.20 -11.44
C ASP A 19 0.19 12.19 -11.51
N ALA A 20 -0.47 11.30 -10.76
CA ALA A 20 -1.92 11.17 -10.70
C ALA A 20 -2.43 10.95 -9.26
N PRO A 21 -3.70 11.28 -8.94
CA PRO A 21 -4.28 11.01 -7.63
C PRO A 21 -4.17 9.53 -7.26
N VAL A 22 -3.52 9.25 -6.14
CA VAL A 22 -3.29 7.90 -5.62
C VAL A 22 -4.21 7.59 -4.44
N GLY A 23 -4.55 6.30 -4.28
CA GLY A 23 -5.25 5.78 -3.12
C GLY A 23 -4.57 4.51 -2.62
N PHE A 24 -4.49 4.35 -1.30
CA PHE A 24 -3.87 3.19 -0.67
C PHE A 24 -4.91 2.40 0.11
N ILE A 25 -4.86 1.08 -0.03
CA ILE A 25 -5.68 0.14 0.72
C ILE A 25 -4.76 -0.55 1.72
N LEU A 26 -5.12 -0.44 2.99
CA LEU A 26 -4.36 -0.96 4.11
C LEU A 26 -5.27 -1.85 4.95
N SER A 27 -4.78 -3.03 5.32
CA SER A 27 -5.41 -3.87 6.32
C SER A 27 -4.99 -3.40 7.72
N ASP A 28 -5.89 -3.43 8.69
CA ASP A 28 -5.63 -2.88 10.01
C ASP A 28 -4.64 -3.72 10.84
N HIS A 29 -5.12 -4.82 11.45
CA HIS A 29 -4.34 -5.64 12.39
C HIS A 29 -4.13 -7.09 11.90
N LEU A 30 -4.88 -7.51 10.88
CA LEU A 30 -4.79 -8.84 10.26
C LEU A 30 -4.58 -8.68 8.76
N PRO A 31 -3.89 -9.63 8.11
CA PRO A 31 -3.82 -9.65 6.66
C PRO A 31 -5.21 -9.80 6.04
N PHE A 32 -5.38 -9.32 4.82
CA PHE A 32 -6.60 -9.56 4.03
C PHE A 32 -6.89 -11.06 3.93
N SER A 33 -8.17 -11.42 4.04
CA SER A 33 -8.63 -12.78 3.79
C SER A 33 -8.49 -13.16 2.30
N ASP A 34 -8.54 -14.45 1.98
CA ASP A 34 -8.48 -14.93 0.59
C ASP A 34 -9.58 -14.34 -0.31
N LYS A 35 -10.75 -14.03 0.28
CA LYS A 35 -11.87 -13.39 -0.44
C LYS A 35 -11.53 -11.95 -0.79
N GLU A 36 -10.97 -11.20 0.15
CA GLU A 36 -10.55 -9.82 -0.06
C GLU A 36 -9.35 -9.75 -1.02
N ASN A 37 -8.38 -10.65 -0.87
CA ASN A 37 -7.25 -10.75 -1.80
C ASN A 37 -7.69 -11.06 -3.23
N ASN A 38 -8.72 -11.90 -3.42
CA ASN A 38 -9.32 -12.12 -4.74
C ASN A 38 -10.04 -10.88 -5.27
N ALA A 39 -10.76 -10.13 -4.42
CA ALA A 39 -11.39 -8.87 -4.84
C ALA A 39 -10.35 -7.80 -5.21
N LEU A 40 -9.20 -7.82 -4.54
CA LEU A 40 -8.09 -6.88 -4.72
C LEU A 40 -7.05 -7.34 -5.74
N CYS A 41 -7.26 -8.47 -6.43
CA CYS A 41 -6.26 -9.04 -7.34
C CYS A 41 -5.92 -8.15 -8.54
N ALA A 42 -6.83 -7.26 -8.92
CA ALA A 42 -6.64 -6.29 -9.99
C ALA A 42 -5.86 -5.04 -9.55
N CYS A 43 -5.65 -4.84 -8.24
CA CYS A 43 -4.88 -3.72 -7.71
C CYS A 43 -3.40 -4.09 -7.60
N GLN A 44 -2.53 -3.14 -7.93
CA GLN A 44 -1.09 -3.33 -7.75
C GLN A 44 -0.75 -3.33 -6.26
N ARG A 45 0.21 -4.20 -5.88
CA ARG A 45 0.72 -4.28 -4.51
C ARG A 45 2.00 -3.48 -4.36
N LEU A 46 2.07 -2.66 -3.33
CA LEU A 46 3.24 -1.84 -3.02
C LEU A 46 3.76 -2.15 -1.62
N SER A 47 5.08 -2.25 -1.53
CA SER A 47 5.80 -2.36 -0.28
C SER A 47 6.38 -1.00 0.12
N ILE A 48 6.10 -0.60 1.36
CA ILE A 48 6.59 0.63 1.99
C ILE A 48 7.63 0.33 3.08
N GLY A 49 8.05 -0.93 3.19
CA GLY A 49 8.97 -1.41 4.21
C GLY A 49 9.10 -2.92 4.19
N THR A 50 10.24 -3.43 4.67
CA THR A 50 10.54 -4.87 4.69
C THR A 50 9.93 -5.60 5.87
N GLU A 51 9.36 -4.88 6.84
CA GLU A 51 8.79 -5.43 8.06
C GLU A 51 7.28 -5.21 8.15
N TRP A 52 6.63 -6.02 8.97
CA TRP A 52 5.21 -5.86 9.28
C TRP A 52 5.03 -4.61 10.17
N LEU A 53 4.39 -3.59 9.61
CA LEU A 53 4.19 -2.31 10.26
C LEU A 53 2.74 -2.20 10.77
N GLN A 54 2.56 -1.63 11.96
CA GLN A 54 1.23 -1.34 12.48
C GLN A 54 0.57 -0.28 11.59
N GLY A 55 -0.73 -0.41 11.30
CA GLY A 55 -1.38 0.39 10.26
C GLY A 55 -1.22 1.92 10.36
N HIS A 56 -1.13 2.48 11.58
CA HIS A 56 -0.85 3.92 11.77
C HIS A 56 0.55 4.35 11.31
N ALA A 57 1.55 3.47 11.45
CA ALA A 57 2.91 3.72 10.95
C ALA A 57 2.93 3.71 9.41
N CYS A 58 2.15 2.83 8.79
CA CYS A 58 2.01 2.80 7.33
C CYS A 58 1.49 4.13 6.78
N ILE A 59 0.50 4.73 7.44
CA ILE A 59 -0.06 6.03 7.04
C ILE A 59 1.00 7.13 7.09
N ALA A 60 1.77 7.20 8.18
CA ALA A 60 2.84 8.19 8.33
C ALA A 60 3.94 8.03 7.26
N ILE A 61 4.34 6.78 6.97
CA ILE A 61 5.35 6.49 5.94
C ILE A 61 4.83 6.87 4.55
N VAL A 62 3.58 6.50 4.22
CA VAL A 62 2.98 6.88 2.94
C VAL A 62 2.92 8.40 2.78
N HIS A 63 2.50 9.12 3.81
CA HIS A 63 2.52 10.59 3.77
C HIS A 63 3.94 11.13 3.56
N HIS A 64 4.93 10.61 4.26
CA HIS A 64 6.32 11.02 4.06
C HIS A 64 6.81 10.74 2.62
N LEU A 65 6.48 9.58 2.04
CA LEU A 65 6.82 9.22 0.65
C LEU A 65 6.11 10.11 -0.39
N LEU A 66 4.95 10.66 -0.06
CA LEU A 66 4.22 11.60 -0.92
C LEU A 66 4.68 13.04 -0.74
N ASP A 67 5.14 13.40 0.46
CA ASP A 67 5.60 14.76 0.78
C ASP A 67 6.96 15.08 0.15
N GLY A 68 7.83 14.07 -0.03
CA GLY A 68 9.16 14.22 -0.63
C GLY A 68 10.22 14.72 0.35
#